data_AF-A0A962YVB0-F1
#
_entry.id   AF-A0A962YVB0-F1
#
_cell.length_a   1.000
_cell.length_b   1.000
_cell.length_c   1.000
_cell.angle_alpha   90.00
_cell.angle_beta   90.00
_cell.angle_gamma   90.00
#
_symmetry.space_group_name_H-M   'P 1'
#
loop_
_entity.id
_entity.type
_entity.pdbx_description
1 polymer ?
#
loop_
_entity_poly.entity_id
_entity_poly.type
_entity_poly.pdbx_seq_one_letter_code
_entity_poly.pdbx_strand_id
1 'polypeptide(L)'
;MSAIPQDFLRATAELSAATTRPFPNSRKIYLTGSRPDLRVPLREIAQQPTPTGFGIEANPPVPVYDSSGPYTDPATTIDLLAGLPSVRAGWIEERGDTEQLAGPTSAYGRARAADPALASLRFEHLRVPRRAKAGANVTQMHYARRGIVTPEMEYIALRESLRLRELREDLRYT
;
A
#
# COMPACT_ATOMS: atom_id res chain seq x y z
N MET A 1 -19.51 -1.80 24.70
CA MET A 1 -18.77 -3.00 24.29
C MET A 1 -19.53 -3.63 23.13
N SER A 2 -19.05 -3.45 21.90
CA SER A 2 -19.60 -4.16 20.74
C SER A 2 -18.84 -5.48 20.66
N ALA A 3 -19.49 -6.60 20.98
CA ALA A 3 -18.88 -7.90 20.82
C ALA A 3 -18.93 -8.26 19.34
N ILE A 4 -17.78 -8.34 18.68
CA ILE A 4 -17.69 -8.85 17.32
C ILE A 4 -18.08 -10.34 17.37
N PRO A 5 -19.08 -10.80 16.58
CA PRO A 5 -19.48 -12.21 16.59
C PRO A 5 -18.32 -13.15 16.23
N GLN A 6 -18.18 -14.29 16.94
CA GLN A 6 -17.10 -15.25 16.70
C GLN A 6 -17.07 -15.78 15.25
N ASP A 7 -18.24 -15.96 14.65
CA ASP A 7 -18.37 -16.38 13.24
C ASP A 7 -17.77 -15.34 12.28
N PHE A 8 -17.88 -14.06 12.61
CA PHE A 8 -17.27 -12.99 11.82
C PHE A 8 -15.74 -13.04 11.92
N LEU A 9 -15.19 -13.24 13.13
CA LEU A 9 -13.75 -13.40 13.35
C LEU A 9 -13.20 -14.57 12.52
N ARG A 10 -13.88 -15.72 12.56
CA ARG A 10 -13.50 -16.90 11.78
C ARG A 10 -13.54 -16.64 10.28
N ALA A 11 -14.61 -16.04 9.77
CA ALA A 11 -14.75 -15.71 8.36
C ALA A 11 -13.65 -14.74 7.88
N THR A 12 -13.28 -13.75 8.70
CA THR A 12 -12.19 -12.83 8.38
C THR A 12 -10.83 -13.53 8.30
N ALA A 13 -10.56 -14.50 9.19
CA ALA A 13 -9.33 -15.27 9.18
C ALA A 13 -9.22 -16.18 7.94
N GLU A 14 -10.31 -16.88 7.59
CA GLU A 14 -10.35 -17.76 6.40
C GLU A 14 -10.18 -16.95 5.10
N LEU A 15 -10.85 -15.79 4.99
CA LEU A 15 -10.70 -14.90 3.84
C LEU A 15 -9.27 -14.36 3.69
N SER A 16 -8.61 -14.07 4.81
CA SER A 16 -7.21 -13.63 4.82
C SER A 16 -6.31 -14.70 4.17
N ALA A 17 -6.46 -15.97 4.52
CA ALA A 17 -5.64 -17.05 3.93
C ALA A 17 -5.84 -17.24 2.41
N ALA A 18 -7.08 -17.11 1.92
CA ALA A 18 -7.38 -17.23 0.50
C ALA A 18 -6.84 -16.05 -0.33
N THR A 19 -6.85 -14.84 0.25
CA THR A 19 -6.48 -13.59 -0.44
C THR A 19 -5.00 -13.22 -0.28
N THR A 20 -4.28 -13.86 0.64
CA THR A 20 -2.87 -13.56 0.92
C THR A 20 -1.86 -14.46 0.23
N ARG A 21 -2.33 -15.39 -0.60
CA ARG A 21 -1.42 -16.28 -1.33
C ARG A 21 -0.57 -15.48 -2.33
N PRO A 22 0.78 -15.60 -2.29
CA PRO A 22 1.62 -15.01 -3.32
C PRO A 22 1.27 -15.53 -4.72
N PHE A 23 1.41 -14.69 -5.73
CA PHE A 23 1.19 -15.11 -7.11
C PHE A 23 2.19 -16.21 -7.51
N PRO A 24 1.77 -17.22 -8.30
CA PRO A 24 2.66 -18.29 -8.76
C PRO A 24 3.93 -17.74 -9.42
N ASN A 25 5.06 -18.38 -9.13
CA ASN A 25 6.40 -18.01 -9.62
C ASN A 25 6.75 -16.53 -9.43
N SER A 26 6.09 -15.84 -8.50
CA SER A 26 6.30 -14.42 -8.25
C SER A 26 6.70 -14.18 -6.80
N ARG A 27 7.53 -13.17 -6.59
CA ARG A 27 7.83 -12.65 -5.24
C ARG A 27 7.59 -11.15 -5.18
N LYS A 28 7.04 -10.68 -4.07
CA LYS A 28 6.96 -9.24 -3.77
C LYS A 28 8.39 -8.72 -3.57
N ILE A 29 8.68 -7.58 -4.19
CA ILE A 29 9.90 -6.82 -3.93
C ILE A 29 9.53 -5.36 -3.65
N TYR A 30 10.46 -4.62 -3.04
CA TYR A 30 10.26 -3.20 -2.74
C TYR A 30 11.46 -2.41 -3.22
N LEU A 31 11.21 -1.34 -3.98
CA LEU A 31 12.20 -0.31 -4.24
C LEU A 31 12.16 0.70 -3.10
N THR A 32 13.32 0.93 -2.49
CA THR A 32 13.47 2.00 -1.50
C THR A 32 13.80 3.30 -2.23
N GLY A 33 13.04 4.34 -1.96
CA GLY A 33 13.31 5.67 -2.49
C GLY A 33 14.41 6.41 -1.72
N SER A 34 14.36 7.73 -1.77
CA SER A 34 15.25 8.66 -1.06
C SER A 34 15.23 8.50 0.46
N ARG A 35 14.21 7.84 1.01
CA ARG A 35 13.99 7.62 2.44
C ARG A 35 13.56 6.18 2.74
N PRO A 36 13.92 5.63 3.92
CA PRO A 36 13.67 4.21 4.25
C PRO A 36 12.19 3.80 4.29
N ASP A 37 11.30 4.73 4.62
CA ASP A 37 9.85 4.53 4.69
C ASP A 37 9.16 4.61 3.31
N LEU A 38 9.85 5.08 2.26
CA LEU A 38 9.35 5.09 0.89
C LEU A 38 9.69 3.76 0.22
N ARG A 39 8.83 2.76 0.45
CA ARG A 39 8.95 1.42 -0.12
C ARG A 39 7.89 1.19 -1.20
N VAL A 40 8.32 1.18 -2.46
CA VAL A 40 7.45 1.01 -3.63
C VAL A 40 7.36 -0.47 -4.02
N PRO A 41 6.16 -1.09 -3.95
CA PRO A 41 5.99 -2.49 -4.26
C PRO A 41 6.03 -2.74 -5.77
N LEU A 42 6.81 -3.74 -6.15
CA LEU A 42 6.73 -4.44 -7.42
C LEU A 42 6.61 -5.93 -7.12
N ARG A 43 6.43 -6.74 -8.17
CA ARG A 43 6.68 -8.17 -8.07
C ARG A 43 7.64 -8.60 -9.15
N GLU A 44 8.47 -9.59 -8.85
CA GLU A 44 9.37 -10.22 -9.80
C GLU A 44 8.84 -11.59 -10.17
N ILE A 45 8.79 -11.90 -11.46
CA ILE A 45 8.39 -13.21 -11.99
C ILE A 45 9.64 -14.00 -12.32
N ALA A 46 9.82 -15.15 -11.67
CA ALA A 46 10.87 -16.09 -12.00
C ALA A 46 10.59 -16.77 -13.35
N GLN A 47 11.61 -16.81 -14.20
CA GLN A 47 11.55 -17.45 -15.50
C GLN A 47 12.15 -18.87 -15.41
N GLN A 48 11.66 -19.79 -16.24
CA GLN A 48 12.32 -21.09 -16.37
C GLN A 48 13.68 -20.91 -17.07
N PRO A 49 14.72 -21.68 -16.69
CA PRO A 49 15.99 -21.66 -17.41
C PRO A 49 15.84 -22.14 -18.87
N THR A 50 16.66 -21.59 -19.77
CA THR A 50 16.70 -21.97 -21.19
C THR A 50 17.71 -23.09 -21.41
N PRO A 51 17.31 -24.26 -21.96
CA PRO A 51 18.26 -25.26 -22.44
C PRO A 51 18.97 -24.75 -23.69
N THR A 52 20.30 -24.79 -23.70
CA THR A 52 21.16 -24.41 -24.82
C THR A 52 22.07 -25.57 -25.21
N GLY A 53 22.72 -25.48 -26.39
CA GLY A 53 23.72 -26.48 -26.81
C GLY A 53 24.93 -26.59 -25.87
N PHE A 54 25.12 -25.62 -24.97
CA PHE A 54 26.23 -25.54 -24.02
C PHE A 54 25.82 -25.79 -22.56
N GLY A 55 24.55 -26.11 -22.29
CA GLY A 55 24.06 -26.38 -20.93
C GLY A 55 22.71 -25.72 -20.65
N ILE A 56 22.50 -25.31 -19.40
CA ILE A 56 21.29 -24.63 -18.95
C ILE A 56 21.64 -23.18 -18.62
N GLU A 57 20.95 -22.23 -19.26
CA GLU A 57 21.12 -20.79 -19.04
C GLU A 57 20.00 -20.26 -18.14
N ALA A 58 20.37 -19.59 -17.05
CA ALA A 58 19.40 -19.02 -16.12
C ALA A 58 18.88 -17.67 -16.60
N ASN A 59 17.56 -17.56 -16.78
CA ASN A 59 16.92 -16.30 -17.14
C ASN A 59 16.70 -15.43 -15.89
N PRO A 60 17.04 -14.13 -15.92
CA PRO A 60 16.80 -13.26 -14.78
C PRO A 60 15.29 -13.02 -14.57
N PRO A 61 14.84 -12.70 -13.36
CA PRO A 61 13.42 -12.49 -13.09
C PRO A 61 12.90 -11.18 -13.71
N VAL A 62 11.64 -11.15 -14.15
CA VAL A 62 11.05 -9.94 -14.76
C VAL A 62 10.29 -9.13 -13.69
N PRO A 63 10.71 -7.89 -13.35
CA PRO A 63 9.95 -7.02 -12.48
C PRO A 63 8.73 -6.47 -13.22
N VAL A 64 7.59 -6.48 -12.56
CA VAL A 64 6.32 -5.94 -13.08
C VAL A 64 5.60 -5.15 -12.00
N TYR A 65 4.69 -4.28 -12.44
CA TYR A 65 3.82 -3.53 -11.56
C TYR A 65 3.01 -4.45 -10.65
N ASP A 66 2.87 -4.09 -9.38
CA ASP A 66 2.08 -4.85 -8.42
C ASP A 66 1.15 -3.95 -7.61
N SER A 67 -0.16 -4.09 -7.84
CA SER A 67 -1.25 -3.37 -7.17
C SER A 67 -1.91 -4.18 -6.05
N SER A 68 -1.44 -5.39 -5.77
CA SER A 68 -2.04 -6.26 -4.74
C SER A 68 -1.83 -5.78 -3.30
N GLY A 69 -1.00 -4.75 -3.07
CA GLY A 69 -0.71 -4.25 -1.73
C GLY A 69 0.00 -5.28 -0.86
N PRO A 70 -0.08 -5.19 0.48
CA PRO A 70 0.61 -6.13 1.37
C PRO A 70 0.03 -7.55 1.36
N TYR A 71 -1.11 -7.79 0.70
CA TYR A 71 -1.78 -9.09 0.71
C TYR A 71 -0.91 -10.20 0.15
N THR A 72 -0.13 -9.95 -0.92
CA THR A 72 0.75 -10.98 -1.50
C THR A 72 2.18 -10.93 -0.95
N ASP A 73 2.42 -10.18 0.13
CA ASP A 73 3.71 -10.14 0.80
C ASP A 73 3.72 -11.17 1.94
N PRO A 74 4.46 -12.29 1.83
CA PRO A 74 4.50 -13.32 2.86
C PRO A 74 5.12 -12.83 4.17
N ALA A 75 5.84 -11.70 4.18
CA ALA A 75 6.38 -11.09 5.39
C ALA A 75 5.33 -10.24 6.14
N THR A 76 4.15 -10.00 5.57
CA THR A 76 3.10 -9.20 6.19
C THR A 76 1.97 -10.07 6.73
N THR A 77 1.64 -9.88 8.01
CA THR A 77 0.42 -10.47 8.60
C THR A 77 -0.76 -9.54 8.34
N ILE A 78 -1.82 -10.06 7.69
CA ILE A 78 -3.04 -9.30 7.40
C ILE A 78 -4.09 -9.58 8.46
N ASP A 79 -4.45 -8.53 9.19
CA ASP A 79 -5.60 -8.48 10.08
C ASP A 79 -6.64 -7.51 9.50
N LEU A 80 -7.79 -8.05 9.09
CA LEU A 80 -8.87 -7.28 8.49
C LEU A 80 -9.58 -6.36 9.50
N LEU A 81 -9.52 -6.67 10.79
CA LEU A 81 -10.12 -5.86 11.86
C LEU A 81 -9.22 -4.67 12.21
N ALA A 82 -7.91 -4.89 12.22
CA ALA A 82 -6.90 -3.84 12.39
C ALA A 82 -6.81 -2.90 11.17
N GLY A 83 -7.06 -3.46 9.98
CA GLY A 83 -6.85 -2.79 8.71
C GLY A 83 -5.37 -2.65 8.36
N LEU A 84 -5.09 -2.08 7.19
CA LEU A 84 -3.72 -1.96 6.69
C LEU A 84 -2.91 -0.89 7.43
N PRO A 85 -1.59 -1.09 7.63
CA PRO A 85 -0.70 -0.06 8.17
C PRO A 85 -0.78 1.26 7.41
N SER A 86 -0.70 2.37 8.14
CA SER A 86 -0.78 3.72 7.55
C SER A 86 0.56 4.18 6.99
N VAL A 87 0.98 3.60 5.87
CA VAL A 87 2.31 3.84 5.27
C VAL A 87 2.55 5.30 4.84
N ARG A 88 1.50 6.11 4.73
CA ARG A 88 1.56 7.53 4.34
C ARG A 88 1.35 8.51 5.50
N ALA A 89 1.06 8.04 6.72
CA ALA A 89 0.72 8.93 7.83
C ALA A 89 1.84 9.94 8.09
N GLY A 90 3.09 9.47 8.19
CA GLY A 90 4.27 10.31 8.38
C GLY A 90 4.41 11.39 7.30
N TRP A 91 4.23 11.02 6.03
CA TRP A 91 4.34 11.95 4.89
C TRP A 91 3.29 13.08 4.93
N ILE A 92 2.10 12.78 5.44
CA ILE A 92 1.02 13.76 5.55
C ILE A 92 1.20 14.62 6.80
N GLU A 93 1.72 14.06 7.90
CA GLU A 93 1.97 14.77 9.15
C GLU A 93 3.13 15.76 9.04
N GLU A 94 4.24 15.35 8.43
CA GLU A 94 5.46 16.17 8.30
C GLU A 94 5.26 17.45 7.50
N ARG A 95 4.27 17.51 6.60
CA ARG A 95 3.93 18.73 5.83
C ARG A 95 3.34 19.85 6.68
N GLY A 96 2.78 19.53 7.85
CA GLY A 96 2.29 20.52 8.80
C GLY A 96 1.09 21.37 8.32
N ASP A 97 0.43 20.99 7.23
CA ASP A 97 -0.65 21.75 6.58
C ASP A 97 -2.05 21.14 6.79
N THR A 98 -2.12 20.06 7.57
CA THR A 98 -3.35 19.37 7.97
C THR A 98 -3.55 19.36 9.48
N GLU A 99 -4.79 19.20 9.91
CA GLU A 99 -5.20 19.02 11.31
C GLU A 99 -6.16 17.85 11.45
N GLN A 100 -6.12 17.16 12.60
CA GLN A 100 -7.09 16.11 12.94
C GLN A 100 -8.38 16.73 13.44
N LEU A 101 -9.51 16.19 13.00
CA LEU A 101 -10.84 16.53 13.51
C LEU A 101 -11.14 15.71 14.76
N ALA A 102 -12.09 16.17 15.59
CA ALA A 102 -12.60 15.38 16.72
C ALA A 102 -13.45 14.16 16.28
N GLY A 103 -13.83 14.11 15.00
CA GLY A 103 -14.66 13.06 14.43
C GLY A 103 -15.26 13.47 13.09
N PRO A 104 -16.21 12.68 12.56
CA PRO A 104 -16.91 13.02 11.32
C PRO A 104 -17.70 14.34 11.43
N THR A 105 -17.49 15.25 10.48
CA THR A 105 -18.15 16.57 10.46
C THR A 105 -19.33 16.65 9.47
N SER A 106 -19.53 15.65 8.62
CA SER A 106 -20.71 15.58 7.74
C SER A 106 -21.95 15.11 8.50
N ALA A 107 -23.13 15.57 8.09
CA ALA A 107 -24.39 15.12 8.68
C ALA A 107 -24.56 13.59 8.55
N TYR A 108 -24.23 13.04 7.37
CA TYR A 108 -24.23 11.60 7.11
C TYR A 108 -23.27 10.84 8.04
N GLY A 109 -22.02 11.32 8.18
CA GLY A 109 -21.02 10.68 9.02
C GLY A 109 -21.43 10.64 10.50
N ARG A 110 -22.01 11.73 11.01
CA ARG A 110 -22.56 11.78 12.38
C ARG A 110 -23.73 10.83 12.57
N ALA A 111 -24.68 10.80 11.63
CA ALA A 111 -25.85 9.92 11.71
C ALA A 111 -25.43 8.45 11.77
N ARG A 112 -24.51 8.01 10.89
CA ARG A 112 -24.01 6.63 10.88
C ARG A 112 -23.13 6.30 12.10
N ALA A 113 -22.42 7.27 12.66
CA ALA A 113 -21.66 7.08 13.89
C ALA A 113 -22.55 6.92 15.13
N ALA A 114 -23.75 7.52 15.14
CA ALA A 114 -24.72 7.41 16.23
C ALA A 114 -25.67 6.20 16.10
N ASP A 115 -25.81 5.62 14.91
CA ASP A 115 -26.75 4.53 14.60
C ASP A 115 -26.39 3.21 15.33
N PRO A 116 -27.21 2.74 16.30
CA PRO A 116 -26.91 1.50 17.05
C PRO A 116 -26.94 0.24 16.17
N ALA A 117 -27.71 0.23 15.08
CA ALA A 117 -27.82 -0.93 14.19
C ALA A 117 -26.50 -1.24 13.46
N LEU A 118 -25.57 -0.28 13.43
CA LEU A 118 -24.26 -0.43 12.80
C LEU A 118 -23.15 -0.78 13.78
N ALA A 119 -23.46 -0.91 15.08
CA ALA A 119 -22.44 -1.10 16.10
C ALA A 119 -21.57 -2.36 15.84
N SER A 120 -22.17 -3.42 15.29
CA SER A 120 -21.48 -4.66 14.93
C SER A 120 -20.62 -4.56 13.67
N LEU A 121 -20.83 -3.54 12.83
CA LEU A 121 -20.07 -3.29 11.59
C LEU A 121 -18.92 -2.31 11.79
N ARG A 122 -18.78 -1.71 12.98
CA ARG A 122 -17.72 -0.74 13.25
C ARG A 122 -16.41 -1.45 13.57
N PHE A 123 -15.38 -1.12 12.81
CA PHE A 123 -14.01 -1.49 13.15
C PHE A 123 -13.60 -0.84 14.48
N GLU A 124 -12.79 -1.56 15.27
CA GLU A 124 -12.30 -1.08 16.57
C GLU A 124 -11.37 0.13 16.41
N HIS A 125 -10.60 0.17 15.32
CA HIS A 125 -9.63 1.23 15.04
C HIS A 125 -10.20 2.33 14.15
N LEU A 126 -10.99 3.22 14.76
CA LEU A 126 -11.51 4.40 14.07
C LEU A 126 -10.40 5.45 13.89
N ARG A 127 -9.88 5.59 12.66
CA ARG A 127 -8.98 6.69 12.32
C ARG A 127 -9.76 8.00 12.27
N VAL A 128 -9.28 9.00 13.00
CA VAL A 128 -9.91 10.31 13.05
C VAL A 128 -9.68 11.05 11.72
N PRO A 129 -10.72 11.63 11.11
CA PRO A 129 -10.56 12.36 9.85
C PRO A 129 -9.58 13.52 9.97
N ARG A 130 -8.85 13.80 8.89
CA ARG A 130 -7.98 14.97 8.77
C ARG A 130 -8.54 15.93 7.74
N ARG A 131 -8.28 17.23 7.93
CA ARG A 131 -8.56 18.27 6.93
C ARG A 131 -7.36 19.20 6.77
N ALA A 132 -7.36 19.99 5.69
CA ALA A 132 -6.44 21.10 5.55
C ALA A 132 -6.67 22.12 6.68
N LYS A 133 -5.60 22.72 7.19
CA LYS A 133 -5.68 23.90 8.06
C LYS A 133 -6.34 25.06 7.32
N ALA A 134 -6.91 26.02 8.06
CA ALA A 134 -7.47 27.22 7.48
C ALA A 134 -6.43 27.93 6.58
N GLY A 135 -6.81 28.27 5.35
CA GLY A 135 -5.93 28.90 4.36
C GLY A 135 -4.93 27.98 3.65
N ALA A 136 -4.88 26.69 4.00
CA ALA A 136 -4.00 25.72 3.34
C ALA A 136 -4.70 24.99 2.19
N ASN A 137 -3.92 24.47 1.24
CA ASN A 137 -4.38 23.57 0.18
C ASN A 137 -3.46 22.35 0.14
N VAL A 138 -4.06 21.16 0.21
CA VAL A 138 -3.36 19.89 0.42
C VAL A 138 -3.35 18.99 -0.82
N THR A 139 -3.73 19.54 -1.98
CA THR A 139 -3.80 18.78 -3.23
C THR A 139 -2.41 18.61 -3.85
N GLN A 140 -2.17 17.47 -4.49
CA GLN A 140 -0.91 17.24 -5.22
C GLN A 140 -0.67 18.30 -6.31
N MET A 141 -1.74 18.78 -6.97
CA MET A 141 -1.64 19.88 -7.93
C MET A 141 -1.17 21.19 -7.29
N HIS A 142 -1.61 21.51 -6.06
CA HIS A 142 -1.13 22.70 -5.34
C HIS A 142 0.37 22.62 -5.06
N TYR A 143 0.86 21.47 -4.57
CA TYR A 143 2.29 21.27 -4.33
C TYR A 143 3.10 21.36 -5.63
N ALA A 144 2.66 20.68 -6.69
CA ALA A 144 3.32 20.70 -7.99
C ALA A 144 3.46 22.12 -8.56
N ARG A 145 2.39 22.93 -8.52
CA ARG A 145 2.41 24.32 -8.99
C ARG A 145 3.35 25.24 -8.19
N ARG A 146 3.73 24.83 -6.97
CA ARG A 146 4.69 25.53 -6.12
C ARG A 146 6.12 24.99 -6.25
N GLY A 147 6.35 24.03 -7.16
CA GLY A 147 7.65 23.38 -7.33
C GLY A 147 8.03 22.43 -6.21
N ILE A 148 7.05 21.96 -5.41
CA ILE A 148 7.29 21.03 -4.31
C ILE A 148 7.07 19.60 -4.81
N VAL A 149 8.12 18.78 -4.73
CA VAL A 149 8.05 17.34 -4.97
C VAL A 149 7.66 16.65 -3.67
N THR A 150 6.51 15.97 -3.65
CA THR A 150 6.04 15.23 -2.48
C THR A 150 6.58 13.80 -2.45
N PRO A 151 6.60 13.12 -1.29
CA PRO A 151 6.90 11.69 -1.23
C PRO A 151 5.98 10.86 -2.13
N GLU A 152 4.71 11.26 -2.31
CA GLU A 152 3.80 10.61 -3.25
C GLU A 152 4.25 10.72 -4.72
N MET A 153 4.82 11.87 -5.13
CA MET A 153 5.34 12.04 -6.49
C MET A 153 6.56 11.16 -6.73
N GLU A 154 7.49 11.09 -5.79
CA GLU A 154 8.64 10.19 -5.86
C GLU A 154 8.21 8.71 -5.89
N TYR A 155 7.26 8.34 -5.03
CA TYR A 155 6.70 6.99 -4.98
C TYR A 155 6.18 6.54 -6.35
N ILE A 156 5.42 7.41 -7.03
CA ILE A 156 4.92 7.11 -8.37
C ILE A 156 6.06 7.08 -9.39
N ALA A 157 7.01 8.02 -9.36
CA ALA A 157 8.13 8.02 -10.28
C ALA A 157 8.94 6.70 -10.22
N LEU A 158 9.22 6.22 -9.01
CA LEU A 158 9.89 4.92 -8.80
C LEU A 158 9.03 3.76 -9.31
N ARG A 159 7.71 3.80 -9.06
CA ARG A 159 6.78 2.74 -9.46
C ARG A 159 6.66 2.61 -10.97
N GLU A 160 6.57 3.73 -11.67
CA GLU A 160 6.50 3.79 -13.13
C GLU A 160 7.86 3.46 -13.77
N SER A 161 8.97 3.64 -13.06
CA SER A 161 10.29 3.30 -13.60
C SER A 161 10.51 1.79 -13.78
N LEU A 162 9.82 0.93 -13.02
CA LEU A 162 9.96 -0.53 -13.03
C LEU A 162 11.41 -1.04 -12.99
N ARG A 163 12.33 -0.27 -12.38
CA ARG A 163 13.79 -0.52 -12.38
C ARG A 163 14.45 -0.53 -13.77
N LEU A 164 13.80 0.01 -14.79
CA LEU A 164 14.27 -0.07 -16.19
C LEU A 164 15.70 0.41 -16.39
N ARG A 165 16.18 1.39 -15.61
CA ARG A 165 17.58 1.83 -15.67
C ARG A 165 18.54 0.71 -15.23
N GLU A 166 18.30 0.12 -14.05
CA GLU A 166 19.11 -0.99 -13.52
C GLU A 166 19.09 -2.19 -14.47
N LEU A 167 17.91 -2.52 -15.02
CA LEU A 167 17.78 -3.64 -15.95
C LEU A 167 18.58 -3.44 -17.24
N ARG A 168 18.65 -2.20 -17.76
CA ARG A 168 19.43 -1.88 -18.97
C ARG A 168 20.94 -1.97 -18.75
N GLU A 169 21.40 -1.78 -17.53
CA GLU A 169 22.82 -1.86 -17.16
C GLU A 169 23.25 -3.31 -16.85
N ASP A 170 22.29 -4.21 -16.60
CA ASP A 170 22.54 -5.61 -16.27
C ASP A 170 22.51 -6.48 -17.53
N LEU A 171 23.69 -7.00 -17.91
CA LEU A 171 23.90 -7.84 -19.09
C LEU A 171 23.06 -9.12 -19.12
N ARG A 172 22.44 -9.53 -18.00
CA ARG A 172 21.53 -10.67 -17.98
C ARG A 172 20.20 -10.37 -18.68
N TYR A 173 19.84 -9.10 -18.85
CA TYR A 173 18.59 -8.64 -19.44
C TYR A 173 18.74 -8.13 -20.89
N THR A 174 19.92 -8.27 -21.50
CA THR A 174 20.23 -7.84 -22.87
C THR A 174 20.15 -8.98 -23.88
#